data_AF-A0A6I3GEB8-F1
#
_entry.id   AF-A0A6I3GEB8-F1
#
_cell.length_a   1.000
_cell.length_b   1.000
_cell.length_c   1.000
_cell.angle_alpha   90.00
_cell.angle_beta   90.00
_cell.angle_gamma   90.00
#
_symmetry.space_group_name_H-M   'P 1'
#
loop_
_entity.id
_entity.type
_entity.pdbx_description
1 polymer ?
#
loop_
_entity_poly.entity_id
_entity_poly.type
_entity_poly.pdbx_seq_one_letter_code
_entity_poly.pdbx_strand_id
1 'polypeptide(L)'
;WPRYYDGSHRSLARLKDSTSQLIGRFVLAAELETRKVHGDGPLLRYTADLEIPREQEIEVDFLKAIAGHYLINAAASQERYAKQQIVIKELVEMLHKHAATELDSIFAKDWQRTTNETERMRIVIDQIASLTDPGAYALHARLTALR
;
A
#
# COMPACT_ATOMS: atom_id res chain seq x y z
N TRP A 1 -22.16 -15.41 -3.76
CA TRP A 1 -21.59 -14.63 -4.87
C TRP A 1 -22.70 -14.05 -5.75
N PRO A 2 -22.60 -12.78 -6.17
CA PRO A 2 -23.57 -12.15 -7.07
C PRO A 2 -23.51 -12.81 -8.45
N ARG A 3 -24.66 -13.10 -9.06
CA ARG A 3 -24.73 -13.70 -10.41
C ARG A 3 -24.80 -12.66 -11.53
N TYR A 4 -25.10 -11.41 -11.20
CA TYR A 4 -25.21 -10.32 -12.16
C TYR A 4 -24.85 -8.98 -11.49
N TYR A 5 -24.44 -8.03 -12.30
CA TYR A 5 -24.11 -6.67 -11.89
C TYR A 5 -24.60 -5.69 -12.97
N ASP A 6 -25.49 -4.78 -12.57
CA ASP A 6 -26.12 -3.78 -13.45
C ASP A 6 -25.84 -2.33 -13.01
N GLY A 7 -24.92 -2.14 -12.05
CA GLY A 7 -24.60 -0.82 -11.50
C GLY A 7 -25.67 -0.19 -10.58
N SER A 8 -26.82 -0.85 -10.39
CA SER A 8 -27.85 -0.35 -9.47
C SER A 8 -27.38 -0.38 -8.02
N HIS A 9 -27.99 0.46 -7.16
CA HIS A 9 -27.77 0.42 -5.71
C HIS A 9 -27.95 -0.98 -5.12
N ARG A 10 -28.90 -1.77 -5.64
CA ARG A 10 -29.13 -3.16 -5.21
C ARG A 10 -27.95 -4.06 -5.57
N SER A 11 -27.39 -3.92 -6.77
CA SER A 11 -26.21 -4.68 -7.18
C SER A 11 -24.98 -4.29 -6.37
N LEU A 12 -24.79 -3.00 -6.08
CA LEU A 12 -23.72 -2.54 -5.19
C LEU A 12 -23.87 -3.10 -3.76
N ALA A 13 -25.09 -3.09 -3.21
CA ALA A 13 -25.35 -3.65 -1.87
C ALA A 13 -25.02 -5.16 -1.80
N ARG A 14 -25.39 -5.93 -2.83
CA ARG A 14 -25.07 -7.37 -2.91
C ARG A 14 -23.58 -7.64 -3.09
N LEU A 15 -22.88 -6.77 -3.83
CA LEU A 15 -21.43 -6.87 -3.96
C LEU A 15 -20.76 -6.63 -2.61
N LYS A 16 -21.15 -5.57 -1.89
CA LYS A 16 -20.69 -5.30 -0.52
C LYS A 16 -20.97 -6.47 0.41
N ASP A 17 -22.18 -7.03 0.38
CA ASP A 17 -22.57 -8.16 1.21
C ASP A 17 -21.73 -9.41 0.91
N SER A 18 -21.50 -9.69 -0.37
CA SER A 18 -20.64 -10.81 -0.78
C SER A 18 -19.20 -10.62 -0.30
N THR A 19 -18.66 -9.41 -0.36
CA THR A 19 -17.33 -9.10 0.20
C THR A 19 -17.29 -9.34 1.72
N SER A 20 -18.32 -8.89 2.46
CA SER A 20 -18.41 -9.13 3.90
C SER A 20 -18.46 -10.62 4.25
N GLN A 21 -19.24 -11.42 3.50
CA GLN A 21 -19.31 -12.87 3.71
C GLN A 21 -17.97 -13.57 3.45
N LEU A 22 -17.22 -13.15 2.43
CA LEU A 22 -15.90 -13.72 2.12
C LEU A 22 -14.88 -13.41 3.20
N ILE A 23 -14.82 -12.16 3.65
CA ILE A 23 -13.94 -11.76 4.75
C ILE A 23 -14.26 -12.60 5.99
N GLY A 24 -15.55 -12.70 6.36
CA GLY A 24 -15.97 -13.49 7.51
C GLY A 24 -15.57 -14.97 7.39
N ARG A 25 -15.77 -15.58 6.20
CA ARG A 25 -15.40 -16.98 5.96
C ARG A 25 -13.89 -17.22 6.04
N PHE A 26 -13.07 -16.34 5.46
CA PHE A 26 -11.61 -16.49 5.49
C PHE A 26 -11.05 -16.28 6.90
N VAL A 27 -11.54 -15.26 7.62
CA VAL A 27 -11.12 -14.99 9.00
C VAL A 27 -11.51 -16.15 9.91
N LEU A 28 -12.74 -16.65 9.81
CA LEU A 28 -13.21 -17.78 10.63
C LEU A 28 -12.39 -19.05 10.36
N ALA A 29 -12.05 -19.34 9.10
CA ALA A 29 -11.24 -20.51 8.76
C ALA A 29 -9.83 -20.42 9.37
N ALA A 30 -9.18 -19.24 9.29
CA ALA A 30 -7.88 -19.03 9.91
C ALA A 30 -7.95 -19.10 11.44
N GLU A 31 -9.01 -18.53 12.05
CA GLU A 31 -9.23 -18.62 13.49
C GLU A 31 -9.36 -20.07 13.95
N LEU A 32 -10.22 -20.85 13.30
CA LEU A 32 -10.47 -22.25 13.68
C LEU A 32 -9.22 -23.11 13.54
N GLU A 33 -8.45 -22.95 12.47
CA GLU A 33 -7.22 -23.74 12.30
C GLU A 33 -6.13 -23.32 13.30
N THR A 34 -6.00 -22.02 13.55
CA THR A 34 -5.08 -21.50 14.58
C THR A 34 -5.42 -22.07 15.95
N ARG A 35 -6.72 -22.12 16.30
CA ARG A 35 -7.19 -22.71 17.56
C ARG A 35 -6.98 -24.21 17.62
N LYS A 36 -7.15 -24.91 16.52
CA LYS A 36 -6.90 -26.35 16.43
C LYS A 36 -5.43 -26.70 16.66
N VAL A 37 -4.50 -25.86 16.19
CA VAL A 37 -3.05 -26.06 16.35
C VAL A 37 -2.55 -25.62 17.72
N HIS A 38 -2.99 -24.47 18.24
CA HIS A 38 -2.45 -23.85 19.46
C HIS A 38 -3.34 -24.00 20.71
N GLY A 39 -4.58 -24.47 20.55
CA GLY A 39 -5.56 -24.62 21.62
C GLY A 39 -6.30 -23.34 22.03
N ASP A 40 -7.08 -23.44 23.11
CA ASP A 40 -7.98 -22.38 23.60
C ASP A 40 -7.28 -21.33 24.48
N GLY A 41 -5.97 -21.48 24.72
CA GLY A 41 -5.18 -20.56 25.51
C GLY A 41 -4.94 -19.19 24.83
N PRO A 42 -4.21 -18.28 25.48
CA PRO A 42 -3.83 -17.01 24.87
C PRO A 42 -2.97 -17.21 23.61
N LEU A 43 -3.37 -16.61 22.49
CA LEU A 43 -2.58 -16.55 21.25
C LEU A 43 -1.74 -15.26 21.26
N LEU A 44 -0.46 -15.37 21.63
CA LEU A 44 0.45 -14.23 21.75
C LEU A 44 1.49 -14.24 20.64
N ARG A 45 2.04 -13.06 20.33
CA ARG A 45 2.98 -12.80 19.22
C ARG A 45 4.14 -13.80 19.08
N TYR A 46 4.65 -14.35 20.18
CA TYR A 46 5.82 -15.25 20.18
C TYR A 46 5.48 -16.69 20.59
N THR A 47 4.20 -17.00 20.78
CA THR A 47 3.75 -18.32 21.25
C THR A 47 2.70 -18.94 20.35
N ALA A 48 2.23 -18.22 19.33
CA ALA A 48 1.30 -18.71 18.32
C ALA A 48 1.58 -18.02 16.98
N ASP A 49 1.52 -18.79 15.91
CA ASP A 49 1.50 -18.28 14.55
C ASP A 49 0.05 -18.25 14.05
N LEU A 50 -0.20 -17.47 12.99
CA LEU A 50 -1.50 -17.50 12.30
C LEU A 50 -1.49 -18.69 11.34
N GLU A 51 -2.33 -19.69 11.62
CA GLU A 51 -2.47 -20.87 10.80
C GLU A 51 -3.61 -20.67 9.80
N ILE A 52 -3.31 -20.79 8.51
CA ILE A 52 -4.29 -20.64 7.42
C ILE A 52 -4.40 -22.00 6.72
N PRO A 53 -5.60 -22.60 6.63
CA PRO A 53 -5.76 -23.84 5.90
C PRO A 53 -5.44 -23.62 4.41
N ARG A 54 -4.77 -24.61 3.82
CA ARG A 54 -4.34 -24.58 2.42
C ARG A 54 -5.47 -24.25 1.43
N GLU A 55 -6.69 -24.72 1.69
CA GLU A 55 -7.84 -24.40 0.83
C GLU A 55 -8.10 -22.89 0.76
N GLN A 56 -8.06 -22.19 1.89
CA GLN A 56 -8.27 -20.74 1.94
C GLN A 56 -7.07 -19.97 1.39
N GLU A 57 -5.84 -20.46 1.56
CA GLU A 57 -4.67 -19.88 0.89
C GLU A 57 -4.86 -19.89 -0.63
N ILE A 58 -5.23 -21.04 -1.20
CA ILE A 58 -5.46 -21.20 -2.64
C ILE A 58 -6.58 -20.28 -3.13
N GLU A 59 -7.69 -20.21 -2.39
CA GLU A 59 -8.81 -19.34 -2.75
C GLU A 59 -8.41 -17.86 -2.74
N VAL A 60 -7.69 -17.41 -1.71
CA VAL A 60 -7.20 -16.02 -1.62
C VAL A 60 -6.20 -15.72 -2.73
N ASP A 61 -5.30 -16.65 -3.04
CA ASP A 61 -4.32 -16.49 -4.10
C ASP A 61 -4.98 -16.43 -5.48
N PHE A 62 -6.05 -17.22 -5.71
CA PHE A 62 -6.86 -17.11 -6.91
C PHE A 62 -7.53 -15.72 -7.03
N LEU A 63 -8.11 -15.21 -5.93
CA LEU A 63 -8.71 -13.86 -5.92
C LEU A 63 -7.66 -12.77 -6.16
N LYS A 64 -6.46 -12.90 -5.58
CA LYS A 64 -5.33 -12.01 -5.85
C LYS A 64 -4.88 -12.10 -7.30
N ALA A 65 -4.88 -13.28 -7.92
CA ALA A 65 -4.52 -13.45 -9.32
C ALA A 65 -5.50 -12.74 -10.26
N ILE A 66 -6.80 -12.79 -9.96
CA ILE A 66 -7.83 -12.02 -10.70
C ILE A 66 -7.54 -10.51 -10.60
N ALA A 67 -7.32 -9.99 -9.39
CA ALA A 67 -6.97 -8.58 -9.19
C ALA A 67 -5.64 -8.22 -9.88
N GLY A 68 -4.66 -9.11 -9.80
CA GLY A 68 -3.38 -9.02 -10.50
C GLY A 68 -3.56 -8.87 -12.00
N HIS A 69 -4.38 -9.71 -12.62
CA HIS A 69 -4.61 -9.69 -14.06
C HIS A 69 -5.42 -8.47 -14.52
N TYR A 70 -6.57 -8.21 -13.90
CA TYR A 70 -7.52 -7.21 -14.41
C TYR A 70 -7.29 -5.79 -13.90
N LEU A 71 -6.62 -5.61 -12.75
CA LEU A 71 -6.36 -4.29 -12.20
C LEU A 71 -4.87 -3.94 -12.25
N ILE A 72 -4.00 -4.76 -11.67
CA ILE A 72 -2.59 -4.40 -11.48
C ILE A 72 -1.85 -4.44 -12.81
N ASN A 73 -1.97 -5.53 -13.57
CA ASN A 73 -1.27 -5.76 -14.83
C ASN A 73 -2.01 -5.23 -16.06
N ALA A 74 -3.15 -4.56 -15.88
CA ALA A 74 -3.86 -3.92 -16.97
C ALA A 74 -3.00 -2.82 -17.60
N ALA A 75 -3.03 -2.70 -18.93
CA ALA A 75 -2.19 -1.75 -19.68
C ALA A 75 -2.32 -0.30 -19.15
N ALA A 76 -3.55 0.16 -18.89
CA ALA A 76 -3.81 1.49 -18.34
C ALA A 76 -3.20 1.69 -16.92
N SER A 77 -3.14 0.62 -16.11
CA SER A 77 -2.50 0.68 -14.80
C SER A 77 -0.98 0.74 -14.93
N GLN A 78 -0.40 -0.08 -15.80
CA GLN A 78 1.05 -0.06 -16.06
C GLN A 78 1.53 1.29 -16.61
N GLU A 79 0.77 1.90 -17.53
CA GLU A 79 1.06 3.25 -18.04
C GLU A 79 1.04 4.29 -16.90
N ARG A 80 0.05 4.22 -16.01
CA ARG A 80 -0.06 5.10 -14.84
C ARG A 80 1.12 4.92 -13.89
N TYR A 81 1.50 3.68 -13.59
CA TYR A 81 2.62 3.37 -12.70
C TYR A 81 3.94 3.86 -13.27
N ALA A 82 4.17 3.71 -14.57
CA ALA A 82 5.38 4.23 -15.23
C ALA A 82 5.48 5.76 -15.08
N LYS A 83 4.38 6.49 -15.28
CA LYS A 83 4.34 7.95 -15.07
C LYS A 83 4.60 8.32 -13.60
N GLN A 84 4.01 7.60 -12.65
CA GLN A 84 4.22 7.83 -11.22
C GLN A 84 5.66 7.56 -10.79
N GLN A 85 6.32 6.53 -11.33
CA GLN A 85 7.73 6.25 -11.05
C GLN A 85 8.65 7.37 -11.51
N ILE A 86 8.37 7.98 -12.67
CA ILE A 86 9.10 9.16 -13.15
C ILE A 86 8.95 10.31 -12.15
N VAL A 87 7.73 10.61 -11.71
CA VAL A 87 7.46 11.68 -10.74
C VAL A 87 8.23 11.45 -9.43
N ILE A 88 8.20 10.23 -8.89
CA ILE A 88 8.93 9.91 -7.65
C ILE A 88 10.44 10.06 -7.85
N LYS A 89 11.00 9.59 -8.96
CA LYS A 89 12.43 9.75 -9.26
C LYS A 89 12.83 11.21 -9.36
N GLU A 90 12.06 12.00 -10.11
CA GLU A 90 12.32 13.43 -10.26
C GLU A 90 12.16 14.20 -8.94
N LEU A 91 11.19 13.81 -8.09
CA LEU A 91 11.04 14.35 -6.75
C LEU A 91 12.28 14.10 -5.90
N VAL A 92 12.80 12.87 -5.89
CA VAL A 92 14.02 12.54 -5.13
C VAL A 92 15.19 13.41 -5.60
N GLU A 93 15.41 13.49 -6.92
CA GLU A 93 16.52 14.28 -7.49
C GLU A 93 16.38 15.78 -7.18
N MET A 94 15.19 16.36 -7.37
CA MET A 94 14.97 17.79 -7.13
C MET A 94 14.98 18.12 -5.65
N LEU A 95 14.33 17.33 -4.80
CA LEU A 95 14.27 17.59 -3.37
C LEU A 95 15.65 17.43 -2.74
N HIS A 96 16.46 16.46 -3.18
CA HIS A 96 17.85 16.33 -2.74
C HIS A 96 18.69 17.56 -3.12
N LYS A 97 18.57 18.04 -4.36
CA LYS A 97 19.25 19.26 -4.83
C LYS A 97 18.84 20.52 -4.03
N HIS A 98 17.58 20.62 -3.65
CA HIS A 98 17.00 21.80 -2.99
C HIS A 98 16.74 21.58 -1.48
N ALA A 99 17.33 20.54 -0.88
CA ALA A 99 17.00 20.10 0.47
C ALA A 99 17.26 21.16 1.56
N ALA A 100 18.22 22.06 1.33
CA ALA A 100 18.52 23.14 2.27
C ALA A 100 17.35 24.13 2.46
N THR A 101 16.43 24.25 1.49
CA THR A 101 15.34 25.22 1.51
C THR A 101 13.96 24.60 1.37
N GLU A 102 13.85 23.42 0.76
CA GLU A 102 12.57 22.82 0.37
C GLU A 102 12.15 21.63 1.25
N LEU A 103 12.96 21.22 2.21
CA LEU A 103 12.56 20.23 3.19
C LEU A 103 11.52 20.81 4.15
N ASP A 104 10.54 19.99 4.53
CA ASP A 104 9.60 20.33 5.59
C ASP A 104 10.35 20.48 6.92
N SER A 105 9.79 21.30 7.81
CA SER A 105 10.46 21.70 9.05
C SER A 105 10.87 20.52 9.95
N ILE A 106 10.14 19.39 9.87
CA ILE A 106 10.46 18.15 10.60
C ILE A 106 11.74 17.48 10.09
N PHE A 107 12.03 17.57 8.79
CA PHE A 107 13.19 16.96 8.14
C PHE A 107 14.40 17.91 8.03
N ALA A 108 14.15 19.22 7.95
CA ALA A 108 15.20 20.23 7.79
C ALA A 108 16.22 20.23 8.95
N LYS A 109 15.78 19.96 10.19
CA LYS A 109 16.68 19.91 11.36
C LYS A 109 17.66 18.74 11.27
N ASP A 110 17.16 17.56 10.89
CA ASP A 110 18.00 16.37 10.77
C ASP A 110 18.97 16.51 9.60
N TRP A 111 18.53 17.14 8.49
CA TRP A 111 19.38 17.46 7.35
C TRP A 111 20.56 18.36 7.72
N GLN A 112 20.32 19.37 8.57
CA GLN A 112 21.38 20.28 9.03
C GLN A 112 22.38 19.62 9.98
N ARG A 113 21.95 18.61 10.75
CA ARG A 113 22.79 17.92 11.73
C ARG A 113 23.65 16.83 11.10
N THR A 114 23.18 16.22 10.00
CA THR A 114 23.92 15.15 9.35
C THR A 114 24.99 15.68 8.38
N THR A 115 26.13 15.01 8.40
CA THR A 115 27.22 15.17 7.41
C THR A 115 27.34 13.95 6.49
N ASN A 116 26.51 12.93 6.72
CA ASN A 116 26.54 11.66 6.01
C ASN A 116 25.56 11.69 4.83
N GLU A 117 26.07 11.41 3.63
CA GLU A 117 25.28 11.43 2.40
C GLU A 117 24.17 10.36 2.37
N THR A 118 24.42 9.20 2.97
CA THR A 118 23.41 8.15 3.10
C THR A 118 22.24 8.59 3.99
N GLU A 119 22.54 9.28 5.10
CA GLU A 119 21.52 9.82 5.99
C GLU A 119 20.74 10.95 5.31
N ARG A 120 21.43 11.82 4.56
CA ARG A 120 20.79 12.85 3.71
C ARG A 120 19.80 12.25 2.73
N MET A 121 20.21 11.22 1.98
CA MET A 121 19.31 10.54 1.06
C MET A 121 18.11 9.91 1.78
N ARG A 122 18.33 9.34 2.98
CA ARG A 122 17.25 8.78 3.78
C ARG A 122 16.23 9.83 4.20
N ILE A 123 16.67 11.02 4.62
CA ILE A 123 15.80 12.14 5.00
C ILE A 123 14.92 12.56 3.82
N VAL A 124 15.50 12.67 2.61
CA VAL A 124 14.74 12.98 1.38
C VAL A 124 13.70 11.92 1.08
N ILE A 125 14.07 10.64 1.18
CA ILE A 125 13.15 9.51 0.98
C ILE A 125 12.00 9.55 2.00
N ASP A 126 12.31 9.82 3.28
CA ASP A 126 11.31 9.86 4.35
C ASP A 126 10.32 11.01 4.17
N GLN A 127 10.79 12.18 3.72
CA GLN A 127 9.89 13.27 3.34
C GLN A 127 8.96 12.84 2.21
N ILE A 128 9.49 12.30 1.11
CA ILE A 128 8.67 11.89 -0.04
C ILE A 128 7.69 10.79 0.33
N ALA A 129 8.10 9.82 1.16
CA ALA A 129 7.24 8.73 1.63
C ALA A 129 6.11 9.20 2.56
N SER A 130 6.26 10.38 3.18
CA SER A 130 5.22 10.97 4.03
C SER A 130 4.14 11.73 3.26
N LEU A 131 4.34 11.96 1.95
CA LEU A 131 3.40 12.72 1.12
C LEU A 131 2.21 11.87 0.71
N THR A 132 1.05 12.51 0.63
CA THR A 132 -0.10 11.97 -0.10
C THR A 132 0.12 12.14 -1.61
N ASP A 133 -0.61 11.38 -2.44
CA ASP A 133 -0.52 11.53 -3.90
C ASP A 133 -0.70 13.00 -4.35
N PRO A 134 -1.74 13.74 -3.93
CA PRO A 134 -1.86 15.16 -4.30
C PRO A 134 -0.70 16.02 -3.80
N GLY A 135 -0.18 15.72 -2.60
CA GLY A 135 0.97 16.42 -2.03
C GLY A 135 2.25 16.20 -2.84
N ALA A 136 2.49 14.97 -3.29
CA ALA A 136 3.63 14.64 -4.16
C ALA A 136 3.57 15.38 -5.49
N TYR A 137 2.39 15.42 -6.14
CA TYR A 137 2.22 16.18 -7.39
C TYR A 137 2.38 17.69 -7.17
N ALA A 138 1.85 18.24 -6.08
CA ALA A 138 1.99 19.66 -5.78
C ALA A 138 3.46 20.05 -5.52
N LEU A 139 4.19 19.24 -4.75
CA LEU A 139 5.62 19.46 -4.51
C LEU A 139 6.42 19.33 -5.81
N HIS A 140 6.12 18.33 -6.63
CA HIS A 140 6.79 18.12 -7.93
C HIS A 140 6.61 19.33 -8.85
N ALA A 141 5.39 19.85 -8.95
CA ALA A 141 5.11 21.05 -9.73
C ALA A 141 5.87 22.28 -9.20
N ARG A 142 5.89 22.48 -7.87
CA ARG A 142 6.63 23.58 -7.22
C ARG A 142 8.13 23.48 -7.51
N LEU A 143 8.74 22.31 -7.30
CA LEU A 143 10.17 22.10 -7.51
C LEU A 143 10.56 22.19 -8.99
N THR A 144 9.68 21.75 -9.89
CA THR A 144 9.89 21.89 -11.33
C THR A 144 9.91 23.37 -11.75
N ALA A 145 9.13 24.22 -11.10
CA ALA A 145 9.14 25.67 -11.35
C ALA A 145 10.38 26.40 -10.81
N LEU A 146 11.20 25.73 -9.98
CA LEU A 146 12.50 26.24 -9.52
C LEU A 146 13.65 25.89 -10.48
N ARG A 147 13.39 25.10 -11.53
CA ARG A 147 14.39 24.72 -12.55
C ARG A 147 14.76 25.87 -13.48
#